data_AF-A0A2I0NZ19-F1
#
_entry.id   AF-A0A2I0NZ19-F1
#
_cell.length_a   1.000
_cell.length_b   1.000
_cell.length_c   1.000
_cell.angle_alpha   90.00
_cell.angle_beta   90.00
_cell.angle_gamma   90.00
#
_symmetry.space_group_name_H-M   'P 1'
#
loop_
_entity.id
_entity.type
_entity.pdbx_description
1 polymer ?
#
loop_
_entity_poly.entity_id
_entity_poly.type
_entity_poly.pdbx_seq_one_letter_code
_entity_poly.pdbx_strand_id
1 'polypeptide(L)'
;MIEPGEIILLKKTKSLCPECKKVLDAEILEKDGQVYIDRTCPEHGYFSYLYWNDAAMYRRYDAYDTQGNGLDNPQVVKDTSSCPDDCGICNHHRSTTLL
;
A
#
# COMPACT_ATOMS: atom_id res chain seq x y z
N MET A 1 1.97 -24.78 4.59
CA MET A 1 3.15 -24.44 5.40
C MET A 1 4.12 -23.84 4.40
N ILE A 2 4.58 -22.61 4.61
CA ILE A 2 5.48 -21.90 3.69
C ILE A 2 6.90 -22.42 3.95
N GLU A 3 7.63 -22.80 2.90
CA GLU A 3 9.00 -23.30 3.07
C GLU A 3 9.99 -22.15 3.36
N PRO A 4 11.06 -22.37 4.13
CA PRO A 4 12.06 -21.35 4.41
C PRO A 4 12.61 -20.74 3.10
N GLY A 5 12.50 -19.42 2.96
CA GLY A 5 12.93 -18.70 1.74
C GLY A 5 11.91 -18.63 0.60
N GLU A 6 10.71 -19.21 0.74
CA GLU A 6 9.61 -18.99 -0.20
C GLU A 6 9.06 -17.56 -0.07
N ILE A 7 8.87 -16.89 -1.20
CA ILE A 7 8.33 -15.52 -1.28
C ILE A 7 6.95 -15.58 -1.94
N ILE A 8 5.94 -15.04 -1.27
CA ILE A 8 4.56 -15.03 -1.76
C ILE A 8 4.13 -13.59 -2.03
N LEU A 9 3.69 -13.30 -3.26
CA LEU A 9 3.07 -12.02 -3.58
C LEU A 9 1.65 -11.96 -2.98
N LEU A 10 1.44 -11.05 -2.04
CA LEU A 10 0.14 -10.83 -1.40
C LEU A 10 -0.72 -9.82 -2.16
N LYS A 11 -0.15 -8.65 -2.50
CA LYS A 11 -0.90 -7.54 -3.10
C LYS A 11 0.01 -6.64 -3.94
N LYS A 12 -0.55 -6.05 -4.99
CA LYS A 12 0.08 -4.94 -5.72
C LYS A 12 -0.49 -3.61 -5.23
N THR A 13 0.38 -2.64 -5.02
CA THR A 13 0.01 -1.31 -4.53
C THR A 13 0.91 -0.25 -5.16
N LYS A 14 0.76 1.00 -4.73
CA LYS A 14 1.69 2.09 -5.03
C LYS A 14 2.35 2.58 -3.75
N SER A 15 3.58 3.05 -3.87
CA SER A 15 4.33 3.63 -2.76
C SER A 15 5.30 4.69 -3.26
N LEU A 16 5.89 5.47 -2.35
CA LEU A 16 6.79 6.56 -2.70
C LEU A 16 8.24 6.12 -2.64
N CYS A 17 9.05 6.60 -3.59
CA CYS A 17 10.50 6.57 -3.43
C CYS A 17 10.89 7.30 -2.13
N PRO A 18 11.72 6.72 -1.26
CA PRO A 18 12.13 7.39 -0.02
C PRO A 18 12.96 8.65 -0.29
N GLU A 19 13.62 8.75 -1.44
CA GLU A 19 14.48 9.88 -1.82
C GLU A 19 13.71 10.94 -2.62
N CYS A 20 13.35 10.67 -3.88
CA CYS A 20 12.70 11.67 -4.75
C CYS A 20 11.18 11.76 -4.63
N LYS A 21 10.54 10.96 -3.77
CA LYS A 21 9.09 10.94 -3.53
C LYS A 21 8.21 10.61 -4.75
N LYS A 22 8.81 10.15 -5.86
CA LYS A 22 8.06 9.64 -7.02
C LYS A 22 7.15 8.49 -6.62
N VAL A 23 5.93 8.47 -7.15
CA VAL A 23 4.99 7.35 -7.01
C VAL A 23 5.48 6.18 -7.88
N LEU A 24 5.66 5.02 -7.25
CA LEU A 24 6.17 3.79 -7.86
C LEU A 24 5.15 2.67 -7.66
N ASP A 25 5.13 1.73 -8.60
CA ASP A 25 4.50 0.44 -8.35
C ASP A 25 5.29 -0.30 -7.28
N ALA A 26 4.54 -0.93 -6.37
CA ALA A 26 5.07 -1.63 -5.22
C ALA A 26 4.34 -2.95 -5.02
N GLU A 27 5.04 -3.91 -4.43
CA GLU A 27 4.54 -5.24 -4.16
C GLU A 27 4.60 -5.52 -2.66
N ILE A 28 3.52 -6.02 -2.10
CA ILE A 28 3.45 -6.50 -0.72
C ILE A 28 3.71 -8.00 -0.77
N LEU A 29 4.79 -8.43 -0.13
CA LEU A 29 5.31 -9.80 -0.19
C LEU A 29 5.36 -10.41 1.20
N GLU A 30 5.02 -11.68 1.32
CA GLU A 30 5.29 -12.48 2.51
C GLU A 30 6.58 -13.27 2.35
N LYS A 31 7.45 -13.20 3.36
CA LYS A 31 8.70 -13.95 3.44
C LYS A 31 9.04 -14.24 4.90
N ASP A 32 9.37 -15.49 5.21
CA ASP A 32 9.81 -15.94 6.54
C ASP A 32 8.85 -15.52 7.69
N GLY A 33 7.53 -15.57 7.42
CA GLY A 33 6.47 -15.22 8.38
C GLY A 33 6.27 -13.72 8.60
N GLN A 34 6.97 -12.87 7.85
CA GLN A 34 6.84 -11.41 7.88
C GLN A 34 6.36 -10.88 6.53
N VAL A 35 5.86 -9.66 6.51
CA VAL A 35 5.39 -8.98 5.30
C VAL A 35 6.28 -7.79 4.99
N TYR A 36 6.72 -7.69 3.75
CA TYR A 36 7.57 -6.63 3.22
C TYR A 36 6.83 -5.84 2.14
N ILE A 37 7.25 -4.59 1.95
CA ILE A 37 6.83 -3.76 0.82
C ILE A 37 8.05 -3.42 -0.04
N ASP A 38 8.00 -3.90 -1.28
CA ASP A 38 9.08 -3.83 -2.24
C ASP A 38 8.74 -2.84 -3.35
N ARG A 39 9.73 -2.08 -3.81
CA ARG A 39 9.60 -1.18 -4.95
C ARG A 39 10.96 -0.85 -5.54
N THR A 40 10.97 -0.49 -6.82
CA THR A 40 12.19 -0.06 -7.52
C THR A 40 12.01 1.33 -8.09
N CYS A 41 12.83 2.27 -7.64
CA CYS A 41 12.96 3.59 -8.25
C CYS A 41 13.97 3.50 -9.40
N PRO A 42 13.63 3.97 -10.62
CA PRO A 42 14.59 4.01 -11.73
C PRO A 42 15.85 4.83 -11.44
N GLU A 43 15.77 5.77 -10.51
CA GLU A 43 16.86 6.71 -10.16
C GLU A 43 17.61 6.29 -8.89
N HIS A 44 16.90 5.75 -7.88
CA HIS A 44 17.46 5.48 -6.54
C HIS A 44 17.54 3.98 -6.20
N GLY A 45 17.17 3.10 -7.12
CA GLY A 45 17.32 1.64 -6.96
C GLY A 45 16.17 0.95 -6.22
N TYR A 46 16.45 -0.26 -5.75
CA TYR A 46 15.48 -1.14 -5.09
C TYR A 46 15.40 -0.89 -3.58
N PHE A 47 14.18 -0.90 -3.06
CA PHE A 47 13.89 -0.75 -1.65
C PHE A 47 12.96 -1.86 -1.20
N SER A 48 13.32 -2.51 -0.08
CA SER A 48 12.46 -3.43 0.65
C SER A 48 12.43 -3.01 2.11
N TYR A 49 11.23 -2.89 2.68
CA TYR A 49 11.05 -2.55 4.09
C TYR A 49 10.07 -3.51 4.73
N LEU A 50 10.31 -3.82 6.01
CA LEU A 50 9.34 -4.53 6.83
C LEU A 50 8.05 -3.71 6.91
N TYR A 51 6.96 -4.29 6.41
CA TYR A 51 5.64 -3.69 6.41
C TYR A 51 4.79 -4.21 7.58
N TRP A 52 4.83 -5.51 7.84
CA TRP A 52 4.24 -6.11 9.03
C TRP A 52 5.08 -7.27 9.56
N ASN A 53 5.25 -7.36 10.88
CA ASN A 53 6.15 -8.34 11.50
C ASN A 53 5.55 -9.74 11.63
N ASP A 54 4.25 -9.90 11.39
CA ASP A 54 3.51 -11.16 11.50
C ASP A 54 2.52 -11.29 10.32
N ALA A 55 2.81 -12.21 9.41
CA ALA A 55 2.00 -12.45 8.23
C ALA A 55 0.65 -13.14 8.52
N ALA A 56 0.51 -13.88 9.62
CA ALA A 56 -0.78 -14.41 10.05
C ALA A 56 -1.69 -13.29 10.53
N MET A 57 -1.16 -12.33 11.29
CA MET A 57 -1.89 -11.09 11.60
C MET A 57 -2.19 -10.29 10.33
N TYR A 58 -1.27 -10.23 9.36
CA TYR A 58 -1.55 -9.61 8.07
C TYR A 58 -2.82 -10.12 7.44
N ARG A 59 -2.88 -11.43 7.20
CA ARG A 59 -4.02 -12.07 6.55
C ARG A 59 -5.31 -11.90 7.34
N ARG A 60 -5.23 -11.95 8.68
CA ARG A 60 -6.40 -11.74 9.54
C ARG A 60 -7.02 -10.37 9.30
N TYR A 61 -6.21 -9.32 9.24
CA TYR A 61 -6.71 -7.96 9.09
C TYR A 61 -7.05 -7.59 7.65
N ASP A 62 -6.30 -8.12 6.68
CA ASP A 62 -6.60 -7.97 5.25
C ASP A 62 -7.99 -8.53 4.89
N ALA A 63 -8.47 -9.54 5.60
CA ALA A 63 -9.84 -10.05 5.46
C ALA A 63 -10.94 -9.04 5.81
N TYR A 64 -10.61 -7.93 6.50
CA TYR A 64 -11.54 -6.83 6.78
C TYR A 64 -11.34 -5.63 5.85
N ASP A 65 -10.42 -5.68 4.88
CA ASP A 65 -10.21 -4.61 3.91
C ASP A 65 -11.47 -4.43 3.05
N THR A 66 -12.24 -3.38 3.34
CA THR A 66 -13.47 -3.07 2.65
C THR A 66 -13.40 -1.64 2.11
N GLN A 67 -13.75 -1.47 0.84
CA GLN A 67 -13.89 -0.16 0.23
C GLN A 67 -15.16 0.53 0.78
N GLY A 68 -14.99 1.67 1.44
CA GLY A 68 -16.12 2.50 1.86
C GLY A 68 -16.74 3.29 0.70
N ASN A 69 -17.84 3.97 1.00
CA ASN A 69 -18.55 4.82 0.04
C ASN A 69 -17.83 6.15 -0.27
N GLY A 70 -16.75 6.45 0.45
CA GLY A 70 -16.03 7.71 0.35
C GLY A 70 -16.70 8.87 1.06
N LEU A 71 -16.26 10.07 0.68
CA LEU A 71 -16.70 11.33 1.28
C LEU A 71 -17.80 11.95 0.44
N ASP A 72 -18.86 12.42 1.10
CA ASP A 72 -19.93 13.18 0.45
C ASP A 72 -19.46 14.58 -0.01
N ASN A 73 -18.41 15.11 0.62
CA ASN A 73 -17.87 16.44 0.35
C ASN A 73 -16.34 16.45 0.27
N PRO A 74 -15.73 15.85 -0.77
CA PRO A 74 -14.28 15.91 -0.99
C PRO A 74 -13.86 17.31 -1.44
N GLN A 75 -12.70 17.79 -0.99
CA GLN A 75 -12.16 19.08 -1.42
C GLN A 75 -11.63 19.06 -2.86
N VAL A 76 -11.28 17.87 -3.35
CA VAL A 76 -10.75 17.65 -4.71
C VAL A 76 -11.51 16.51 -5.38
N VAL A 77 -12.07 16.76 -6.57
CA VAL A 77 -12.75 15.75 -7.40
C VAL A 77 -11.95 15.56 -8.68
N LYS A 78 -11.42 14.35 -8.89
CA LYS A 78 -10.68 13.97 -10.10
C LYS A 78 -11.07 12.57 -10.56
N ASP A 79 -10.93 12.32 -11.87
CA ASP A 79 -11.12 11.00 -12.47
C ASP A 79 -9.94 10.07 -12.16
N THR A 80 -8.73 10.63 -12.04
CA THR A 80 -7.50 9.90 -11.74
C THR A 80 -6.85 10.44 -10.47
N SER A 81 -6.40 9.53 -9.61
CA SER A 81 -5.68 9.89 -8.38
C SER A 81 -4.29 10.41 -8.71
N SER A 82 -3.98 11.64 -8.27
CA SER A 82 -2.64 12.21 -8.24
C SER A 82 -2.03 12.18 -6.83
N CYS A 83 -2.47 11.29 -5.93
CA CYS A 83 -1.93 11.23 -4.56
C CYS A 83 -0.39 11.04 -4.59
N PRO A 84 0.41 11.91 -3.94
CA PRO A 84 0.05 12.91 -2.93
C PRO A 84 0.04 14.39 -3.40
N ASP A 85 -0.02 14.66 -4.71
CA ASP A 85 0.18 15.99 -5.31
C ASP A 85 -1.00 16.98 -5.13
N ASP A 86 -2.09 16.55 -4.49
CA ASP A 86 -3.30 17.36 -4.30
C ASP A 86 -3.37 18.01 -2.91
N CYS A 87 -3.82 19.26 -2.86
CA CYS A 87 -4.08 19.97 -1.61
C CYS A 87 -5.51 19.68 -1.11
N GLY A 88 -5.63 18.87 -0.05
CA GLY A 88 -6.91 18.47 0.55
C GLY A 88 -7.30 17.03 0.27
N ILE A 89 -8.40 16.55 0.88
CA ILE A 89 -8.84 15.17 0.74
C ILE A 89 -9.60 15.03 -0.60
N CYS A 90 -9.14 14.12 -1.46
CA CYS A 90 -9.79 13.89 -2.75
C CYS A 90 -10.86 12.79 -2.69
N ASN A 91 -11.69 12.72 -3.74
CA ASN A 91 -12.74 11.70 -3.93
C ASN A 91 -12.22 10.25 -3.99
N HIS A 92 -10.91 10.02 -3.98
CA HIS A 92 -10.30 8.68 -3.87
C HIS A 92 -10.07 8.23 -2.41
N HIS A 93 -10.26 9.10 -1.42
CA HIS A 93 -10.30 8.71 -0.01
C HIS A 93 -11.64 8.06 0.31
N ARG A 94 -11.71 6.74 0.08
CA ARG A 94 -12.95 5.97 0.16
C ARG A 94 -13.28 5.44 1.56
N SER A 95 -12.27 5.28 2.39
CA SER A 95 -12.44 4.83 3.77
C SER A 95 -12.78 6.02 4.68
N THR A 96 -13.79 5.84 5.54
CA THR A 96 -14.16 6.77 6.60
C THR A 96 -13.74 6.22 7.96
N THR A 97 -14.00 6.94 9.05
CA THR A 97 -13.81 6.40 10.40
C THR A 97 -14.63 5.11 10.56
N LEU A 98 -13.93 4.00 10.77
CA LEU A 98 -14.52 2.71 11.14
C LEU A 98 -14.79 2.76 12.66
N LEU A 99 -16.07 2.77 13.04
CA LEU A 99 -16.53 2.69 14.44
C LEU A 99 -16.91 1.26 14.81
#